data_AF-A0A0D0PC28-F1
#
_entry.id   AF-A0A0D0PC28-F1
#
_cell.length_a   1.000
_cell.length_b   1.000
_cell.length_c   1.000
_cell.angle_alpha   90.00
_cell.angle_beta   90.00
_cell.angle_gamma   90.00
#
_symmetry.space_group_name_H-M   'P 1'
#
loop_
_entity.id
_entity.type
_entity.pdbx_description
1 polymer ?
#
loop_
_entity_poly.entity_id
_entity_poly.type
_entity_poly.pdbx_seq_one_letter_code
_entity_poly.pdbx_strand_id
1 'polypeptide(L)'
;MSKASYVPPKVWTHEAPSGGQFASINRPIAGPTHEKTLPTGKQPLQLYSLATPNGVKVTILLEELLALGHTGAEYDAWLIRISEGDQFSSGFVEINPNS
;
A
#
# COMPACT_ATOMS: atom_id res chain seq x y z
N MET A 1 29.64 28.50 -15.75
CA MET A 1 28.32 28.52 -16.42
C MET A 1 27.26 28.30 -15.34
N SER A 2 26.51 29.33 -14.95
CA SER A 2 25.38 29.17 -14.02
C SER A 2 24.26 28.39 -14.71
N LYS A 3 23.79 27.31 -14.09
CA LYS A 3 22.58 26.60 -14.56
C LYS A 3 21.41 27.59 -14.52
N ALA A 4 20.66 27.72 -15.62
CA ALA A 4 19.41 28.46 -15.61
C ALA A 4 18.45 27.84 -14.58
N SER A 5 17.72 28.69 -13.85
CA SER A 5 16.74 28.23 -12.86
C SER A 5 15.61 27.44 -13.54
N TYR A 6 15.14 26.38 -12.88
CA TYR A 6 14.00 25.60 -13.33
C TYR A 6 12.73 26.46 -13.36
N VAL A 7 11.95 26.34 -14.45
CA VAL A 7 10.64 26.98 -14.60
C VAL A 7 9.60 25.88 -14.83
N PRO A 8 8.66 25.67 -13.91
CA PRO A 8 7.59 24.68 -14.09
C PRO A 8 6.72 24.99 -15.32
N PRO A 9 6.21 23.96 -16.04
CA PRO A 9 5.28 24.18 -17.14
C PRO A 9 3.90 24.63 -16.63
N LYS A 10 3.11 25.27 -17.51
CA LYS A 10 1.73 25.69 -17.19
C LYS A 10 0.81 24.50 -16.91
N VAL A 11 1.05 23.37 -17.57
CA VAL A 11 0.36 22.10 -17.37
C VAL A 11 1.42 21.05 -17.12
N TRP A 12 1.31 20.34 -16.00
CA TRP A 12 2.26 19.30 -15.64
C TRP A 12 2.06 18.05 -16.48
N THR A 13 3.17 17.42 -16.86
CA THR A 13 3.25 16.19 -17.64
C THR A 13 4.12 15.16 -16.91
N HIS A 14 3.76 13.88 -16.98
CA HIS A 14 4.56 12.79 -16.43
C HIS A 14 5.58 12.29 -17.46
N GLU A 15 6.66 13.05 -17.64
CA GLU A 15 7.63 12.81 -18.74
C GLU A 15 8.67 11.74 -18.43
N ALA A 16 8.91 11.46 -17.14
CA ALA A 16 9.87 10.46 -16.70
C ALA A 16 9.46 9.86 -15.34
N PRO A 17 9.86 8.61 -15.06
CA PRO A 17 9.72 8.02 -13.73
C PRO A 17 10.40 8.89 -12.67
N SER A 18 9.70 9.11 -11.56
CA SER A 18 10.19 9.91 -10.44
C SER A 18 9.78 9.26 -9.11
N GLY A 19 10.66 9.31 -8.11
CA GLY A 19 10.43 8.65 -6.82
C GLY A 19 11.57 7.74 -6.34
N GLY A 20 12.73 7.76 -7.01
CA GLY A 20 13.89 6.94 -6.62
C GLY A 20 13.55 5.45 -6.65
N GLN A 21 13.71 4.76 -5.52
CA GLN A 21 13.37 3.35 -5.37
C GLN A 21 11.92 3.01 -5.75
N PHE A 22 11.01 3.99 -5.68
CA PHE A 22 9.58 3.81 -6.00
C PHE A 22 9.19 4.31 -7.39
N ALA A 23 10.16 4.69 -8.23
CA ALA A 23 9.87 5.18 -9.58
C ALA A 23 9.14 4.14 -10.46
N SER A 24 9.29 2.85 -10.18
CA SER A 24 8.58 1.76 -10.87
C SER A 24 7.10 1.62 -10.49
N ILE A 25 6.68 2.21 -9.36
CA ILE A 25 5.32 2.07 -8.83
C ILE A 25 4.54 3.39 -8.76
N ASN A 26 5.22 4.53 -8.67
CA ASN A 26 4.57 5.84 -8.63
C ASN A 26 3.98 6.19 -9.99
N ARG A 27 2.68 6.54 -10.03
CA ARG A 27 1.95 6.88 -11.25
C ARG A 27 1.05 8.09 -11.03
N PRO A 28 0.73 8.86 -12.08
CA PRO A 28 -0.21 9.99 -11.99
C PRO A 28 -1.69 9.56 -11.97
N ILE A 29 -1.97 8.25 -11.94
CA ILE A 29 -3.30 7.66 -11.95
C ILE A 29 -3.37 6.55 -10.90
N ALA A 30 -4.56 6.37 -10.31
CA ALA A 30 -4.87 5.29 -9.38
C ALA A 30 -5.52 4.10 -10.11
N GLY A 31 -5.76 3.01 -9.38
CA GLY A 31 -6.54 1.87 -9.84
C GLY A 31 -5.70 0.61 -10.13
N PRO A 32 -6.39 -0.52 -10.36
CA PRO A 32 -5.74 -1.81 -10.47
C PRO A 32 -4.89 -1.91 -11.74
N THR A 33 -3.81 -2.68 -11.64
CA THR A 33 -2.88 -2.97 -12.74
C THR A 33 -2.93 -4.42 -13.18
N HIS A 34 -3.43 -5.30 -12.32
CA HIS A 34 -3.50 -6.72 -12.59
C HIS A 34 -4.66 -7.35 -11.81
N GLU A 35 -5.22 -8.41 -12.38
CA GLU A 35 -6.23 -9.23 -11.72
C GLU A 35 -5.56 -10.18 -10.72
N LYS A 36 -5.93 -10.05 -9.44
CA LYS A 36 -5.46 -10.93 -8.37
C LYS A 36 -6.40 -10.79 -7.18
N THR A 37 -7.02 -11.91 -6.81
CA THR A 37 -7.83 -11.98 -5.60
C THR A 37 -6.95 -12.04 -4.36
N LEU A 38 -7.48 -11.54 -3.25
CA LEU A 38 -6.80 -11.62 -1.97
C LEU A 38 -7.07 -12.97 -1.29
N PRO A 39 -6.07 -13.58 -0.63
CA PRO A 39 -6.28 -14.79 0.15
C PRO A 39 -7.08 -14.49 1.43
N THR A 40 -8.01 -15.36 1.79
CA THR A 40 -8.78 -15.26 3.03
C THR A 40 -8.50 -16.47 3.91
N GLY A 41 -8.12 -16.23 5.16
CA GLY A 41 -7.85 -17.28 6.14
C GLY A 41 -9.08 -17.62 6.98
N LYS A 42 -8.85 -18.14 8.20
CA LYS A 42 -9.91 -18.62 9.08
C LYS A 42 -10.31 -17.60 10.16
N GLN A 43 -9.45 -16.62 10.41
CA GLN A 43 -9.63 -15.68 11.50
C GLN A 43 -10.68 -14.60 11.14
N PRO A 44 -11.36 -14.03 12.14
CA PRO A 44 -12.42 -13.06 11.90
C PRO A 44 -11.93 -11.77 11.24
N LEU A 45 -10.66 -11.40 11.44
CA LEU A 45 -10.06 -10.23 10.83
C LEU A 45 -9.03 -10.63 9.77
N GLN A 46 -9.13 -10.01 8.58
CA GLN A 46 -8.18 -10.21 7.48
C GLN A 46 -7.39 -8.91 7.28
N LEU A 47 -6.10 -8.95 7.57
CA LEU A 47 -5.21 -7.80 7.47
C LEU A 47 -4.28 -7.96 6.26
N TYR A 48 -4.38 -7.05 5.30
CA TYR A 48 -3.48 -6.98 4.15
C TYR A 48 -2.52 -5.81 4.34
N SER A 49 -1.26 -6.08 4.71
CA SER A 49 -0.36 -5.03 5.18
C SER A 49 1.12 -5.34 4.92
N LEU A 50 1.98 -4.45 5.38
CA LEU A 50 3.43 -4.56 5.35
C LEU A 50 4.00 -3.99 6.65
N ALA A 51 5.11 -4.52 7.13
CA ALA A 51 5.82 -4.09 8.35
C ALA A 51 6.48 -2.70 8.22
N THR A 52 5.68 -1.70 7.86
CA THR A 52 6.01 -0.28 7.83
C THR A 52 5.54 0.37 9.14
N PRO A 53 5.95 1.63 9.44
CA PRO A 53 5.39 2.37 10.57
C PRO A 53 3.85 2.50 10.56
N ASN A 54 3.19 2.39 9.40
CA ASN A 54 1.73 2.36 9.34
C ASN A 54 1.16 0.97 9.62
N GLY A 55 1.78 -0.08 9.08
CA GLY A 55 1.31 -1.45 9.31
C GLY A 55 1.45 -1.89 10.76
N VAL A 56 2.57 -1.53 11.42
CA VAL A 56 2.79 -1.91 12.83
C VAL A 56 1.76 -1.29 13.77
N LYS A 57 1.13 -0.15 13.44
CA LYS A 57 0.05 0.43 14.25
C LYS A 57 -1.10 -0.55 14.42
N VAL A 58 -1.47 -1.21 13.32
CA VAL A 58 -2.62 -2.12 13.29
C VAL A 58 -2.27 -3.44 13.96
N THR A 59 -1.10 -4.01 13.67
CA THR A 59 -0.70 -5.27 14.32
C THR A 59 -0.50 -5.07 15.82
N ILE A 60 0.12 -3.97 16.26
CA ILE A 60 0.24 -3.67 17.71
C ILE A 60 -1.15 -3.54 18.34
N LEU A 61 -2.08 -2.81 17.74
CA LEU A 61 -3.46 -2.71 18.25
C LEU A 61 -4.11 -4.09 18.41
N LEU A 62 -3.97 -4.97 17.41
CA LEU A 62 -4.56 -6.31 17.45
C LEU A 62 -3.92 -7.17 18.55
N GLU A 63 -2.59 -7.15 18.67
CA GLU A 63 -1.89 -7.86 19.74
C GLU A 63 -2.25 -7.33 21.13
N GLU A 64 -2.38 -6.01 21.30
CA GLU A 64 -2.81 -5.41 22.58
C GLU A 64 -4.25 -5.84 22.96
N LEU A 65 -5.15 -5.93 21.98
CA LEU A 65 -6.50 -6.45 22.21
C LEU A 65 -6.48 -7.94 22.59
N LEU A 66 -5.66 -8.75 21.93
CA LEU A 66 -5.49 -10.17 22.25
C LEU A 66 -4.90 -10.37 23.65
N ALA A 67 -3.94 -9.53 24.04
CA ALA A 67 -3.35 -9.55 25.39
C ALA A 67 -4.38 -9.24 26.49
N LEU A 68 -5.41 -8.45 26.18
CA LEU A 68 -6.56 -8.19 27.06
C LEU A 68 -7.65 -9.28 27.01
N GLY A 69 -7.44 -10.35 26.21
CA GLY A 69 -8.37 -11.48 26.09
C GLY A 69 -9.51 -11.27 25.11
N HIS A 70 -9.45 -10.23 24.25
CA HIS A 70 -10.45 -10.00 23.22
C HIS A 70 -10.27 -10.97 22.03
N THR A 71 -10.78 -12.20 22.15
CA THR A 71 -10.63 -13.25 21.12
C THR A 71 -11.23 -12.91 19.76
N GLY A 72 -12.12 -11.91 19.67
CA GLY A 72 -12.60 -11.38 18.40
C GLY A 72 -11.55 -10.61 17.59
N ALA A 73 -10.38 -10.33 18.17
CA ALA A 73 -9.26 -9.65 17.52
C ALA A 73 -8.29 -10.60 16.81
N GLU A 74 -8.54 -11.91 16.83
CA GLU A 74 -7.76 -12.89 16.08
C GLU A 74 -7.74 -12.53 14.58
N TYR A 75 -6.57 -12.62 13.96
CA TYR A 75 -6.37 -12.09 12.60
C TYR A 75 -5.41 -12.93 11.75
N ASP A 76 -5.69 -12.98 10.44
CA ASP A 76 -4.73 -13.44 9.44
C ASP A 76 -4.03 -12.21 8.84
N ALA A 77 -2.69 -12.14 8.92
CA ALA A 77 -1.90 -11.06 8.35
C ALA A 77 -1.21 -11.49 7.05
N TRP A 78 -1.72 -10.96 5.94
CA TRP A 78 -1.22 -11.19 4.59
C TRP A 78 -0.25 -10.09 4.17
N LEU A 79 0.89 -10.50 3.63
CA LEU A 79 1.94 -9.59 3.20
C LEU A 79 1.59 -8.94 1.85
N ILE A 80 1.66 -7.61 1.79
CA ILE A 80 1.51 -6.78 0.58
C ILE A 80 2.84 -6.07 0.32
N ARG A 81 3.60 -6.55 -0.68
CA ARG A 81 4.91 -5.98 -0.99
C ARG A 81 4.75 -4.73 -1.85
N ILE A 82 4.68 -3.56 -1.21
CA ILE A 82 4.40 -2.30 -1.92
C ILE A 82 5.44 -1.96 -3.00
N SER A 83 6.69 -2.41 -2.84
CA SER A 83 7.77 -2.26 -3.82
C SER A 83 7.57 -3.09 -5.09
N GLU A 84 6.72 -4.11 -5.02
CA GLU A 84 6.43 -5.04 -6.12
C GLU A 84 5.04 -4.76 -6.74
N GLY A 85 4.31 -3.78 -6.22
CA GLY A 85 3.02 -3.36 -6.79
C GLY A 85 1.82 -4.21 -6.34
N ASP A 86 1.94 -5.03 -5.30
CA ASP A 86 0.82 -5.84 -4.78
C ASP A 86 -0.41 -4.99 -4.40
N GLN A 87 -0.20 -3.73 -3.99
CA GLN A 87 -1.25 -2.76 -3.67
C GLN A 87 -2.10 -2.34 -4.89
N PHE A 88 -1.68 -2.68 -6.10
CA PHE A 88 -2.43 -2.40 -7.33
C PHE A 88 -3.11 -3.65 -7.90
N SER A 89 -3.26 -4.73 -7.11
CA SER A 89 -4.11 -5.87 -7.49
C SER A 89 -5.60 -5.47 -7.43
N SER A 90 -6.44 -6.06 -8.27
CA SER A 90 -7.89 -5.82 -8.22
C SER A 90 -8.47 -6.04 -6.82
N GLY A 91 -8.13 -7.14 -6.15
CA GLY A 91 -8.61 -7.42 -4.79
C GLY A 91 -8.10 -6.43 -3.74
N PHE A 92 -6.88 -5.89 -3.84
CA PHE A 92 -6.41 -4.86 -2.89
C PHE A 92 -7.09 -3.52 -3.14
N VAL A 93 -7.27 -3.13 -4.40
CA VAL A 93 -7.93 -1.86 -4.75
C VAL A 93 -9.41 -1.86 -4.35
N GLU A 94 -10.09 -3.03 -4.38
CA GLU A 94 -11.46 -3.18 -3.87
C GLU A 94 -11.60 -2.81 -2.39
N ILE A 95 -10.61 -3.14 -1.55
CA ILE A 95 -10.64 -2.82 -0.11
C ILE A 95 -10.00 -1.47 0.21
N ASN A 96 -9.12 -0.96 -0.67
CA ASN A 96 -8.47 0.33 -0.51
C ASN A 96 -8.20 0.99 -1.87
N PRO A 97 -9.07 1.91 -2.33
CA PRO A 97 -8.95 2.54 -3.64
C PRO A 97 -7.86 3.62 -3.70
N ASN A 98 -7.14 3.89 -2.59
CA ASN A 98 -6.06 4.88 -2.53
C ASN A 98 -4.73 4.32 -3.08
N SER A 99 -4.79 3.52 -4.15
CA SER A 99 -3.66 2.90 -4.85
C SER A 99 -3.97 2.82 -6.34
#